data_AF-A0A953HY58-F1
#
_entry.id   AF-A0A953HY58-F1
#
_cell.length_a   1.000
_cell.length_b   1.000
_cell.length_c   1.000
_cell.angle_alpha   90.00
_cell.angle_beta   90.00
_cell.angle_gamma   90.00
#
_symmetry.space_group_name_H-M   'P 1'
#
loop_
_entity.id
_entity.type
_entity.pdbx_description
1 polymer ?
#
loop_
_entity_poly.entity_id
_entity_poly.type
_entity_poly.pdbx_seq_one_letter_code
_entity_poly.pdbx_strand_id
1 'polypeptide(L)'
;HRLHKNLIEPVTAYYEEIAYVSGAKKHQRDTLDFINSLWNFMDGMTKSELDGELIYQGAPLNRPEKLDKAVRRKKKSSRESTYEITLSLHEKDMSIEEIASLRQLTENTIYGHFIHLYKKGKVDITSLLDKEKLADLLPHFTNVSEETSLTEIKSRLPFTATYNEIRAAKAYYLEKN
;
A
#
# COMPACT_ATOMS: atom_id res chain seq x y z
N HIS A 1 22.86 -17.86 3.73
CA HIS A 1 22.08 -16.96 4.60
C HIS A 1 21.89 -15.53 4.05
N ARG A 2 22.92 -14.85 3.50
CA ARG A 2 22.78 -13.45 3.01
C ARG A 2 21.80 -13.27 1.85
N LEU A 3 21.84 -14.13 0.82
CA LEU A 3 20.92 -14.06 -0.31
C LEU A 3 19.47 -14.33 0.10
N HIS A 4 19.23 -15.28 1.00
CA HIS A 4 17.90 -15.49 1.56
C HIS A 4 17.36 -14.24 2.25
N LYS A 5 18.12 -13.73 3.23
CA LYS A 5 17.72 -12.57 4.05
C LYS A 5 17.59 -11.26 3.26
N ASN A 6 18.48 -11.03 2.30
CA ASN A 6 18.57 -9.73 1.62
C ASN A 6 17.88 -9.69 0.25
N LEU A 7 17.42 -10.83 -0.26
CA LEU A 7 16.77 -10.91 -1.58
C LEU A 7 15.47 -11.70 -1.53
N ILE A 8 15.48 -12.94 -1.03
CA ILE A 8 14.26 -13.77 -1.03
C ILE A 8 13.22 -13.24 -0.05
N GLU A 9 13.61 -12.94 1.19
CA GLU A 9 12.69 -12.40 2.22
C GLU A 9 12.02 -11.09 1.78
N PRO A 10 12.76 -10.05 1.31
CA PRO A 10 12.15 -8.81 0.84
C PRO A 10 11.19 -8.99 -0.33
N VAL A 11 11.56 -9.80 -1.32
CA VAL A 11 10.69 -10.05 -2.49
C VAL A 11 9.45 -10.86 -2.09
N THR A 12 9.58 -11.76 -1.12
CA THR A 12 8.44 -12.50 -0.56
C THR A 12 7.49 -11.57 0.20
N ALA A 13 8.01 -10.65 1.02
CA ALA A 13 7.21 -9.65 1.70
C ALA A 13 6.45 -8.74 0.70
N TYR A 14 7.13 -8.33 -0.38
CA TYR A 14 6.51 -7.58 -1.47
C TYR A 14 5.38 -8.37 -2.15
N TYR A 15 5.59 -9.67 -2.40
CA TYR A 15 4.54 -10.54 -2.93
C TYR A 15 3.31 -10.61 -2.02
N GLU A 16 3.51 -10.68 -0.71
CA GLU A 16 2.42 -10.67 0.28
C GLU A 16 1.65 -9.35 0.27
N GLU A 17 2.31 -8.21 0.01
CA GLU A 17 1.66 -6.91 -0.12
C GLU A 17 0.74 -6.84 -1.34
N ILE A 18 1.26 -7.25 -2.50
CA ILE A 18 0.48 -7.20 -3.75
C ILE A 18 -0.59 -8.29 -3.82
N ALA A 19 -0.50 -9.36 -3.02
CA ALA A 19 -1.46 -10.46 -3.02
C ALA A 19 -2.90 -10.01 -2.69
N TYR A 20 -3.06 -8.92 -1.93
CA TYR A 20 -4.36 -8.36 -1.56
C TYR A 20 -4.92 -7.37 -2.58
N VAL A 21 -4.12 -6.97 -3.57
CA VAL A 21 -4.53 -5.99 -4.56
C VAL A 21 -5.45 -6.63 -5.61
N SER A 22 -6.72 -6.23 -5.60
CA SER A 22 -7.65 -6.55 -6.68
C SER A 22 -7.22 -5.84 -7.98
N GLY A 23 -7.13 -6.58 -9.08
CA GLY A 23 -6.72 -6.06 -10.39
C GLY A 23 -5.25 -6.35 -10.75
N ALA A 24 -4.37 -6.55 -9.77
CA ALA A 24 -2.94 -6.78 -9.98
C ALA A 24 -2.55 -8.23 -10.29
N LYS A 25 -3.44 -9.05 -10.87
CA LYS A 25 -3.23 -10.49 -11.06
C LYS A 25 -1.98 -10.84 -11.86
N LYS A 26 -1.68 -10.06 -12.90
CA LYS A 26 -0.47 -10.25 -13.70
C LYS A 26 0.78 -9.99 -12.86
N HIS A 27 0.80 -8.86 -12.16
CA HIS A 27 1.91 -8.47 -11.30
C HIS A 27 2.16 -9.47 -10.15
N GLN A 28 1.09 -9.97 -9.55
CA GLN A 28 1.14 -11.06 -8.57
C GLN A 28 1.81 -12.32 -9.16
N ARG A 29 1.42 -12.71 -10.38
CA ARG A 29 1.98 -13.87 -11.06
C ARG A 29 3.46 -13.68 -11.39
N ASP A 30 3.81 -12.54 -11.99
CA ASP A 30 5.18 -12.23 -12.39
C ASP A 30 6.11 -12.20 -11.16
N THR A 31 5.65 -11.67 -10.03
CA THR A 31 6.40 -11.67 -8.76
C THR A 31 6.57 -13.08 -8.19
N LEU A 32 5.52 -13.91 -8.23
CA LEU A 32 5.61 -15.31 -7.81
C LEU A 32 6.60 -16.10 -8.67
N ASP A 33 6.58 -15.91 -9.98
CA ASP A 33 7.48 -16.57 -10.93
C ASP A 33 8.94 -16.12 -10.69
N PHE A 34 9.15 -14.85 -10.35
CA PHE A 34 10.47 -14.36 -9.94
C PHE A 34 10.95 -14.99 -8.62
N ILE A 35 10.10 -15.06 -7.59
CA ILE A 35 10.44 -15.73 -6.32
C ILE A 35 10.80 -17.20 -6.56
N ASN A 36 10.02 -17.90 -7.39
CA ASN A 36 10.31 -19.29 -7.76
C ASN A 36 11.67 -19.43 -8.45
N SER A 37 12.02 -18.48 -9.31
CA SER A 37 13.32 -18.45 -9.99
C SER A 37 14.48 -18.22 -9.00
N LEU A 38 14.30 -17.33 -8.01
CA LEU A 38 15.28 -17.11 -6.94
C LEU A 38 15.50 -18.37 -6.09
N TRP A 39 14.42 -19.08 -5.74
CA TRP A 39 14.52 -20.35 -5.02
C TRP A 39 15.23 -21.42 -5.85
N ASN A 40 14.91 -21.57 -7.13
CA ASN A 40 15.59 -22.52 -8.01
C ASN A 40 17.10 -22.21 -8.13
N PHE A 41 17.46 -20.93 -8.22
CA PHE A 41 18.85 -20.49 -8.23
C PHE A 41 19.58 -20.84 -6.92
N MET A 42 18.95 -20.56 -5.77
CA MET A 42 19.49 -20.92 -4.46
C MET A 42 19.65 -22.44 -4.29
N ASP A 43 18.67 -23.22 -4.72
CA ASP A 43 18.74 -24.68 -4.69
C ASP A 43 19.92 -25.18 -5.54
N GLY A 44 20.18 -24.58 -6.70
CA GLY A 44 21.34 -24.89 -7.54
C GLY A 44 22.67 -24.57 -6.84
N MET A 45 22.78 -23.38 -6.24
CA MET A 45 23.98 -22.99 -5.49
C MET A 45 24.28 -23.91 -4.31
N THR A 46 23.26 -24.34 -3.56
CA THR A 46 23.44 -25.19 -2.38
C THR A 46 23.83 -26.63 -2.71
N LYS A 47 23.61 -27.06 -3.96
CA LYS A 47 23.96 -28.39 -4.49
C LYS A 47 25.21 -28.38 -5.39
N SER A 48 25.87 -27.23 -5.52
CA SER A 48 27.06 -27.10 -6.36
C SER A 48 28.28 -27.72 -5.69
N GLU A 49 29.08 -28.45 -6.47
CA GLU A 49 30.25 -29.20 -6.01
C GLU A 49 31.52 -28.73 -6.74
N LEU A 50 32.66 -28.80 -6.05
CA LEU A 50 33.99 -28.65 -6.61
C LEU A 50 34.81 -29.88 -6.20
N ASP A 51 35.38 -30.59 -7.18
CA ASP A 51 36.13 -31.84 -6.96
C ASP A 51 35.35 -32.92 -6.18
N GLY A 52 34.02 -32.95 -6.32
CA GLY A 52 33.13 -33.90 -5.63
C GLY A 52 32.76 -33.50 -4.20
N GLU A 53 33.20 -32.33 -3.73
CA GLU A 53 32.81 -31.78 -2.43
C GLU A 53 31.83 -30.62 -2.59
N LEU A 54 30.81 -30.59 -1.73
CA LEU A 54 29.85 -29.49 -1.70
C LEU A 54 30.53 -28.17 -1.33
N ILE A 55 30.37 -27.16 -2.18
CA ILE A 55 30.90 -25.81 -1.95
C ILE A 55 30.12 -25.13 -0.81
N TYR A 56 28.81 -25.36 -0.75
CA TYR A 56 27.96 -24.80 0.28
C TYR A 56 27.97 -25.67 1.54
N GLN A 57 28.57 -25.16 2.62
CA GLN A 57 28.65 -25.84 3.92
C GLN A 57 27.63 -25.33 4.96
N GLY A 58 26.67 -24.51 4.54
CA GLY A 58 25.65 -23.97 5.44
C GLY A 58 24.48 -24.94 5.68
N ALA A 59 23.61 -24.60 6.62
CA ALA A 59 22.36 -25.33 6.80
C ALA A 59 21.52 -25.30 5.49
N PRO A 60 20.83 -26.41 5.16
CA PRO A 60 19.90 -26.44 4.03
C PRO A 60 18.79 -25.41 4.24
N LEU A 61 18.49 -24.64 3.18
CA LEU A 61 17.38 -23.69 3.19
C LEU A 61 16.10 -24.42 2.78
N ASN A 62 15.06 -24.30 3.61
CA ASN A 62 13.78 -24.93 3.32
C ASN A 62 12.92 -24.00 2.47
N ARG A 63 12.75 -24.36 1.19
CA ARG A 63 11.76 -23.71 0.33
C ARG A 63 10.35 -23.98 0.87
N PRO A 64 9.49 -22.96 1.03
CA PRO A 64 8.09 -23.18 1.39
C PRO A 64 7.40 -24.05 0.34
N GLU A 65 6.83 -25.21 0.73
CA GLU A 65 6.22 -26.16 -0.20
C GLU A 65 5.13 -25.55 -1.10
N LYS A 66 4.46 -24.47 -0.67
CA LYS A 66 3.31 -23.89 -1.36
C LYS A 66 3.17 -22.38 -1.14
N LEU A 67 4.04 -21.57 -1.75
CA LEU A 67 3.80 -20.12 -1.86
C LEU A 67 2.43 -19.82 -2.52
N ASP A 68 2.00 -20.71 -3.41
CA ASP A 68 0.78 -20.65 -4.21
C ASP A 68 -0.55 -20.86 -3.43
N LYS A 69 -0.52 -21.49 -2.24
CA LYS A 69 -1.74 -21.77 -1.43
C LYS A 69 -1.99 -20.78 -0.29
N ALA A 70 -0.96 -20.08 0.19
CA ALA A 70 -1.13 -19.04 1.21
C ALA A 70 -2.04 -17.90 0.69
N VAL A 71 -1.87 -17.52 -0.58
CA VAL A 71 -2.67 -16.50 -1.29
C VAL A 71 -4.11 -16.93 -1.54
N ARG A 72 -4.39 -18.23 -1.71
CA ARG A 72 -5.77 -18.73 -1.85
C ARG A 72 -6.53 -18.82 -0.53
N ARG A 73 -5.85 -18.89 0.63
CA ARG A 73 -6.55 -19.05 1.92
C ARG A 73 -7.22 -17.77 2.43
N LYS A 74 -6.69 -16.58 2.14
CA LYS A 74 -7.42 -15.33 2.40
C LYS A 74 -8.49 -15.00 1.35
N LYS A 75 -8.65 -15.83 0.31
CA LYS A 75 -9.74 -15.71 -0.67
C LYS A 75 -11.11 -16.14 -0.12
N LYS A 76 -11.19 -16.72 1.08
CA LYS A 76 -12.42 -17.36 1.58
C LYS A 76 -13.00 -16.84 2.89
N SER A 77 -12.34 -15.96 3.64
CA SER A 77 -12.93 -15.30 4.80
C SER A 77 -12.86 -13.80 4.61
N SER A 78 -14.03 -13.21 4.30
CA SER A 78 -14.30 -11.82 3.89
C SER A 78 -13.53 -11.33 2.66
N ARG A 79 -14.24 -10.86 1.63
CA ARG A 79 -13.64 -9.85 0.74
C ARG A 79 -13.22 -8.71 1.65
N GLU A 80 -11.93 -8.59 1.96
CA GLU A 80 -11.41 -7.38 2.59
C GLU A 80 -11.90 -6.20 1.75
N SER A 81 -12.49 -5.21 2.42
CA SER A 81 -13.02 -4.06 1.72
C SER A 81 -11.89 -3.27 1.05
N THR A 82 -12.19 -2.51 -0.01
CA THR A 82 -11.20 -1.61 -0.64
C THR A 82 -10.52 -0.69 0.38
N TYR A 83 -11.23 -0.33 1.46
CA TYR A 83 -10.74 0.51 2.55
C TYR A 83 -9.77 -0.23 3.46
N GLU A 84 -10.04 -1.50 3.80
CA GLU A 84 -9.14 -2.34 4.61
C GLU A 84 -7.81 -2.60 3.90
N ILE A 85 -7.86 -2.82 2.58
CA ILE A 85 -6.63 -2.95 1.77
C ILE A 85 -5.85 -1.64 1.78
N THR A 86 -6.51 -0.48 1.65
CA THR A 86 -5.84 0.82 1.75
C THR A 86 -5.20 1.03 3.11
N LEU A 87 -5.93 0.71 4.19
CA LEU A 87 -5.48 0.87 5.57
C LEU A 87 -4.25 0.00 5.87
N SER A 88 -4.29 -1.27 5.51
CA SER A 88 -3.15 -2.19 5.73
C SER A 88 -1.88 -1.80 4.98
N LEU A 89 -2.00 -1.16 3.82
CA LEU A 89 -0.83 -0.60 3.10
C LEU A 89 -0.35 0.70 3.75
N HIS A 90 -1.27 1.53 4.26
CA HIS A 90 -0.91 2.72 5.01
C HIS A 90 -0.20 2.40 6.32
N GLU A 91 -0.62 1.36 7.05
CA GLU A 91 0.03 0.86 8.27
C GLU A 91 1.45 0.32 8.02
N LYS A 92 1.84 0.13 6.75
CA LYS A 92 3.19 -0.20 6.32
C LYS A 92 4.00 1.04 5.89
N ASP A 93 3.55 2.23 6.29
CA ASP A 93 4.16 3.51 5.98
C ASP A 93 4.24 3.85 4.48
N MET A 94 3.41 3.20 3.64
CA MET A 94 3.34 3.52 2.22
C MET A 94 2.63 4.86 1.99
N SER A 95 3.17 5.66 1.08
CA SER A 95 2.57 6.92 0.63
C SER A 95 1.32 6.71 -0.23
N ILE A 96 0.51 7.76 -0.38
CA ILE A 96 -0.68 7.74 -1.23
C ILE A 96 -0.34 7.36 -2.68
N GLU A 97 0.78 7.88 -3.19
CA GLU A 97 1.29 7.65 -4.54
C GLU A 97 1.69 6.17 -4.72
N GLU A 98 2.44 5.61 -3.78
CA GLU A 98 2.83 4.20 -3.79
C GLU A 98 1.61 3.28 -3.69
N ILE A 99 0.66 3.60 -2.81
CA ILE A 99 -0.60 2.85 -2.69
C ILE A 99 -1.40 2.93 -3.98
N ALA A 100 -1.52 4.09 -4.61
CA ALA A 100 -2.22 4.27 -5.88
C ALA A 100 -1.58 3.41 -6.98
N SER A 101 -0.25 3.46 -7.10
CA SER A 101 0.53 2.66 -8.05
C SER A 101 0.38 1.17 -7.81
N LEU A 102 0.62 0.71 -6.58
CA LEU A 102 0.52 -0.70 -6.18
C LEU A 102 -0.87 -1.24 -6.46
N ARG A 103 -1.91 -0.43 -6.21
CA ARG A 103 -3.32 -0.81 -6.37
C ARG A 103 -3.88 -0.60 -7.77
N GLN A 104 -3.11 -0.01 -8.68
CA GLN A 104 -3.57 0.38 -10.01
C GLN A 104 -4.83 1.28 -9.94
N LEU A 105 -4.83 2.20 -8.99
CA LEU A 105 -5.88 3.21 -8.79
C LEU A 105 -5.29 4.61 -8.97
N THR A 106 -6.16 5.61 -9.11
CA THR A 106 -5.72 7.00 -9.09
C THR A 106 -5.50 7.48 -7.66
N GLU A 107 -4.58 8.42 -7.45
CA GLU A 107 -4.42 9.07 -6.14
C GLU A 107 -5.74 9.68 -5.65
N ASN A 108 -6.54 10.28 -6.52
CA ASN A 108 -7.87 10.82 -6.15
C ASN A 108 -8.81 9.73 -5.57
N THR A 109 -8.75 8.50 -6.11
CA THR A 109 -9.47 7.36 -5.53
C THR A 109 -8.95 6.99 -4.15
N ILE A 110 -7.61 6.97 -3.98
CA ILE A 110 -6.98 6.69 -2.69
C ILE A 110 -7.32 7.78 -1.66
N TYR A 111 -7.25 9.07 -2.02
CA TYR A 111 -7.73 10.18 -1.20
C TYR A 111 -9.18 9.97 -0.74
N GLY A 112 -10.07 9.53 -1.64
CA GLY A 112 -11.44 9.16 -1.29
C GLY A 112 -11.53 8.04 -0.25
N HIS A 113 -10.69 7.01 -0.36
CA HIS A 113 -10.61 5.94 0.65
C HIS A 113 -10.10 6.45 2.00
N PHE A 114 -9.05 7.26 2.03
CA PHE A 114 -8.52 7.84 3.26
C PHE A 114 -9.53 8.75 3.95
N ILE A 115 -10.28 9.57 3.21
CA ILE A 115 -11.36 10.39 3.78
C ILE A 115 -12.43 9.49 4.42
N HIS A 116 -12.81 8.39 3.76
CA HIS A 116 -13.74 7.42 4.35
C HIS A 116 -13.19 6.81 5.64
N LEU A 117 -11.92 6.40 5.65
CA LEU A 117 -11.24 5.85 6.82
C LEU A 117 -11.13 6.87 7.97
N TYR A 118 -10.86 8.14 7.65
CA TYR A 118 -10.82 9.25 8.59
C TYR A 118 -12.19 9.43 9.28
N LYS A 119 -13.28 9.51 8.50
CA LYS A 119 -14.65 9.57 9.05
C LYS A 119 -15.03 8.35 9.90
N LYS A 120 -14.29 7.23 9.77
CA LYS A 120 -14.44 6.02 10.60
C LYS A 120 -13.48 5.96 11.79
N GLY A 121 -12.66 6.99 12.00
CA GLY A 121 -11.66 7.05 13.07
C GLY A 121 -10.52 6.05 12.91
N LYS A 122 -10.24 5.60 11.67
CA LYS A 122 -9.19 4.61 11.38
C LYS A 122 -7.84 5.24 11.02
N VAL A 123 -7.84 6.47 10.54
CA VAL A 123 -6.64 7.24 10.19
C VAL A 123 -6.81 8.69 10.65
N ASP A 124 -5.72 9.41 10.84
CA ASP A 124 -5.75 10.85 11.09
C ASP A 124 -5.88 11.61 9.75
N ILE A 125 -6.42 12.83 9.78
CA ILE A 125 -6.43 13.68 8.58
C ILE A 125 -5.01 14.04 8.15
N THR A 126 -4.05 14.04 9.08
CA THR A 126 -2.65 14.32 8.78
C THR A 126 -2.01 13.27 7.88
N SER A 127 -2.64 12.10 7.72
CA SER A 127 -2.24 11.12 6.69
C SER A 127 -2.53 11.60 5.26
N LEU A 128 -3.37 12.63 5.08
CA LEU A 128 -3.73 13.22 3.79
C LEU A 128 -3.19 14.62 3.56
N LEU A 129 -2.99 15.38 4.64
CA LEU A 129 -2.70 16.81 4.60
C LEU A 129 -1.92 17.24 5.83
N ASP A 130 -0.75 17.84 5.64
CA ASP A 130 0.07 18.34 6.75
C ASP A 130 -0.67 19.37 7.61
N LYS A 131 -0.35 19.38 8.91
CA LYS A 131 -0.99 20.27 9.89
C LYS A 131 -0.89 21.75 9.51
N GLU A 132 0.24 22.15 8.97
CA GLU A 132 0.50 23.53 8.52
C GLU A 132 -0.44 23.91 7.37
N LYS A 133 -0.52 23.09 6.32
CA LYS A 133 -1.46 23.30 5.21
C LYS A 133 -2.91 23.28 5.65
N LEU A 134 -3.28 22.41 6.59
CA LEU A 134 -4.62 22.39 7.16
C LEU A 134 -4.92 23.70 7.91
N ALA A 135 -3.98 24.20 8.70
CA ALA A 135 -4.10 25.48 9.39
C ALA A 135 -4.21 26.66 8.42
N ASP A 136 -3.54 26.62 7.28
CA ASP A 136 -3.65 27.64 6.23
C ASP A 136 -5.01 27.60 5.51
N LEU A 137 -5.60 26.40 5.34
CA LEU A 137 -6.86 26.23 4.64
C LEU A 137 -8.08 26.64 5.49
N LEU A 138 -8.15 26.19 6.74
CA LEU A 138 -9.35 26.30 7.58
C LEU A 138 -9.90 27.73 7.77
N PRO A 139 -9.10 28.81 7.88
CA PRO A 139 -9.61 30.17 7.98
C PRO A 139 -10.50 30.61 6.80
N HIS A 140 -10.36 29.97 5.63
CA HIS A 140 -11.15 30.27 4.44
C HIS A 140 -12.44 29.45 4.33
N PHE A 141 -12.69 28.53 5.28
CA PHE A 141 -13.86 27.66 5.31
C PHE A 141 -15.01 28.36 6.05
N THR A 142 -15.60 29.37 5.41
CA THR A 142 -16.77 30.09 5.94
C THR A 142 -18.07 29.51 5.41
N ASN A 143 -19.04 29.22 6.29
CA ASN A 143 -20.35 28.64 5.93
C ASN A 143 -20.24 27.40 5.02
N VAL A 144 -19.25 26.55 5.27
CA VAL A 144 -19.05 25.31 4.51
C VAL A 144 -19.96 24.22 5.06
N SER A 145 -20.73 23.59 4.17
CA SER A 145 -21.58 22.43 4.45
C SER A 145 -21.23 21.25 3.55
N GLU A 146 -21.90 20.10 3.72
CA GLU A 146 -21.72 18.94 2.83
C GLU A 146 -22.04 19.29 1.36
N GLU A 147 -22.95 20.22 1.12
CA GLU A 147 -23.38 20.68 -0.22
C GLU A 147 -22.40 21.67 -0.87
N THR A 148 -21.55 22.37 -0.10
CA THR A 148 -20.61 23.34 -0.66
C THR A 148 -19.63 22.66 -1.62
N SER A 149 -19.55 23.13 -2.87
CA SER A 149 -18.67 22.50 -3.86
C SER A 149 -17.18 22.78 -3.59
N LEU A 150 -16.30 21.87 -4.00
CA LEU A 150 -14.86 22.10 -3.86
C LEU A 150 -14.38 23.29 -4.70
N THR A 151 -15.01 23.54 -5.85
CA THR A 151 -14.72 24.68 -6.73
C THR A 151 -15.04 26.00 -6.04
N GLU A 152 -16.16 26.05 -5.32
CA GLU A 152 -16.54 27.24 -4.55
C GLU A 152 -15.53 27.52 -3.44
N ILE A 153 -15.14 26.50 -2.66
CA ILE A 153 -14.10 26.67 -1.62
C ILE A 153 -12.79 27.12 -2.26
N LYS A 154 -12.40 26.51 -3.38
CA LYS A 154 -11.17 26.87 -4.11
C LYS A 154 -11.15 28.33 -4.56
N SER A 155 -12.29 28.90 -4.96
CA SER A 155 -12.38 30.30 -5.37
C SER A 155 -12.13 31.32 -4.24
N ARG A 156 -12.22 30.88 -2.98
CA ARG A 156 -12.01 31.71 -1.79
C ARG A 156 -10.56 31.71 -1.31
N LEU A 157 -9.74 30.79 -1.84
CA LEU A 157 -8.36 30.62 -1.40
C LEU A 157 -7.45 31.64 -2.09
N PRO A 158 -6.64 32.42 -1.34
CA PRO A 158 -5.70 33.37 -1.92
C PRO A 158 -4.42 32.69 -2.46
N PHE A 159 -4.31 31.37 -2.30
CA PHE A 159 -3.17 30.56 -2.71
C PHE A 159 -3.61 29.31 -3.47
N THR A 160 -2.65 28.64 -4.11
CA THR A 160 -2.91 27.42 -4.86
C THR A 160 -3.00 26.21 -3.93
N ALA A 161 -4.18 25.60 -3.89
CA ALA A 161 -4.38 24.28 -3.29
C ALA A 161 -4.96 23.30 -4.33
N THR A 162 -4.59 22.03 -4.20
CA THR A 162 -5.16 20.95 -5.00
C THR A 162 -6.58 20.63 -4.54
N TYR A 163 -7.40 20.04 -5.41
CA TYR A 163 -8.75 19.63 -5.05
C TYR A 163 -8.75 18.54 -3.96
N ASN A 164 -7.71 17.70 -3.91
CA ASN A 164 -7.57 16.66 -2.89
C ASN A 164 -7.32 17.26 -1.50
N GLU A 165 -6.42 18.25 -1.40
CA GLU A 165 -6.14 18.97 -0.14
C GLU A 165 -7.40 19.69 0.36
N ILE A 166 -8.12 20.39 -0.53
CA ILE A 166 -9.38 21.06 -0.18
C ILE A 166 -10.42 20.05 0.30
N ARG A 167 -10.52 18.89 -0.35
CA ARG A 167 -11.45 17.82 0.01
C ARG A 167 -11.13 17.22 1.39
N ALA A 168 -9.85 17.04 1.70
CA ALA A 168 -9.40 16.57 3.01
C ALA A 168 -9.70 17.61 4.09
N ALA A 169 -9.36 18.88 3.87
CA ALA A 169 -9.66 19.97 4.80
C ALA A 169 -11.18 20.13 5.02
N LYS A 170 -11.99 19.97 3.97
CA LYS A 170 -13.47 19.95 4.08
C LYS A 170 -13.96 18.83 4.98
N ALA A 171 -13.44 17.62 4.80
CA ALA A 171 -13.81 16.49 5.64
C ALA A 171 -13.46 16.74 7.12
N TYR A 172 -12.28 17.33 7.39
CA TYR A 172 -11.90 17.71 8.75
C TYR A 172 -12.81 18.79 9.34
N TYR A 173 -13.09 19.85 8.57
CA TYR A 173 -13.95 20.95 9.01
C TYR A 173 -15.35 20.45 9.43
N LEU A 174 -15.95 19.57 8.63
CA LEU A 174 -17.29 19.03 8.88
C LEU A 174 -17.36 18.02 10.04
N GLU A 175 -16.28 17.33 10.39
CA GLU A 175 -16.25 16.44 11.55
C GLU A 175 -15.99 17.19 12.87
N LYS A 176 -15.53 18.45 12.79
CA LYS A 176 -15.20 19.28 13.96
C LYS A 176 -16.25 20.34 14.32
N ASN A 177 -17.22 20.59 13.43
CA ASN A 177 -18.29 21.58 13.61
C ASN A 177 -19.64 20.93 13.35
#